data_AF-A0A1R1S7J7-F1
#
_entry.id   AF-A0A1R1S7J7-F1
#
_cell.length_a   1.000
_cell.length_b   1.000
_cell.length_c   1.000
_cell.angle_alpha   90.00
_cell.angle_beta   90.00
_cell.angle_gamma   90.00
#
_symmetry.space_group_name_H-M   'P 1'
#
loop_
_entity.id
_entity.type
_entity.pdbx_description
1 polymer ?
#
loop_
_entity_poly.entity_id
_entity_poly.type
_entity_poly.pdbx_seq_one_letter_code
_entity_poly.pdbx_strand_id
1 'polypeptide(L)'
;MAAPGAARPAPPLVDHHCHGVVRGELDAAAFEAYLTESDAPAAPGTSYFDTQLGFAVRRWCPPLLGLPPHCPPERYLARRRELGAAEVTRRLLRAAGITEFLVDTGLPGHLTSPRELAEAAGGTAREIVRLEHLAERVADTSRTTDSFLASLDGAVREAARTAAAFKSVAAYATAWTWRPPRPR
;
A
#
# COMPACT_ATOMS: atom_id res chain seq x y z
N MET A 1 31.10 -29.48 -9.72
CA MET A 1 30.22 -28.30 -9.68
C MET A 1 29.58 -28.26 -8.31
N ALA A 2 29.88 -27.23 -7.50
CA ALA A 2 29.31 -27.11 -6.16
C ALA A 2 27.80 -26.82 -6.28
N ALA A 3 26.99 -27.51 -5.49
CA ALA A 3 25.57 -27.19 -5.34
C ALA A 3 25.43 -25.72 -4.93
N PRO A 4 24.47 -24.95 -5.49
CA PRO A 4 24.22 -23.60 -5.02
C PRO A 4 23.90 -23.68 -3.52
N GLY A 5 24.72 -23.02 -2.71
CA GLY A 5 24.53 -22.99 -1.26
C GLY A 5 23.12 -22.52 -0.96
N ALA A 6 22.36 -23.33 -0.23
CA ALA A 6 21.00 -22.99 0.17
C ALA A 6 21.00 -21.58 0.78
N ALA A 7 20.26 -20.66 0.16
CA ALA A 7 20.16 -19.30 0.65
C ALA A 7 19.73 -19.35 2.11
N ARG A 8 20.50 -18.70 2.99
CA ARG A 8 20.12 -18.54 4.40
C ARG A 8 18.71 -17.95 4.45
N PRO A 9 17.79 -18.48 5.28
CA PRO A 9 16.46 -17.91 5.39
C PRO A 9 16.60 -16.43 5.77
N ALA A 10 15.94 -15.56 5.00
CA ALA A 10 15.92 -14.14 5.30
C ALA A 10 15.25 -13.93 6.67
N PRO A 11 15.71 -12.97 7.48
CA PRO A 11 15.02 -12.62 8.71
C PRO A 11 13.59 -12.16 8.39
N PRO A 12 12.65 -12.32 9.34
CA PRO A 12 11.29 -11.82 9.17
C PRO A 12 11.31 -10.32 8.87
N LEU A 13 10.53 -9.90 7.87
CA LEU A 13 10.47 -8.49 7.45
C LEU A 13 9.35 -7.76 8.21
N VAL A 14 9.60 -6.47 8.47
CA VAL A 14 8.60 -5.51 8.94
C VAL A 14 8.41 -4.49 7.83
N ASP A 15 7.21 -4.41 7.28
CA ASP A 15 6.84 -3.37 6.33
C ASP A 15 6.40 -2.13 7.10
N HIS A 16 7.32 -1.19 7.25
CA HIS A 16 7.15 -0.02 8.12
C HIS A 16 6.23 1.06 7.52
N HIS A 17 5.84 0.94 6.26
CA HIS A 17 4.86 1.83 5.63
C HIS A 17 4.25 1.18 4.39
N CYS A 18 3.02 0.70 4.52
CA CYS A 18 2.25 0.17 3.42
C CYS A 18 0.81 0.68 3.47
N HIS A 19 0.02 0.26 2.48
CA HIS A 19 -1.43 0.46 2.47
C HIS A 19 -2.15 -0.88 2.51
N GLY A 20 -3.47 -0.83 2.68
CA GLY A 20 -4.32 -1.97 2.41
C GLY A 20 -4.25 -2.37 0.93
N VAL A 21 -4.56 -3.63 0.65
CA VAL A 21 -4.68 -4.13 -0.72
C VAL A 21 -6.13 -4.02 -1.20
N VAL A 22 -6.33 -3.88 -2.52
CA VAL A 22 -7.67 -3.77 -3.08
C VAL A 22 -8.53 -4.99 -2.73
N ARG A 23 -9.75 -4.72 -2.25
CA ARG A 23 -10.78 -5.75 -2.05
C ARG A 23 -11.49 -6.02 -3.38
N GLY A 24 -11.30 -7.24 -3.91
CA GLY A 24 -12.05 -7.75 -5.05
C GLY A 24 -11.22 -7.87 -6.34
N GLU A 25 -11.90 -8.29 -7.39
CA GLU A 25 -11.29 -8.45 -8.71
C GLU A 25 -11.06 -7.09 -9.38
N LEU A 26 -9.96 -7.00 -10.11
CA LEU A 26 -9.67 -5.90 -11.01
C LEU A 26 -9.82 -6.37 -12.45
N ASP A 27 -10.42 -5.52 -13.29
CA ASP A 27 -10.28 -5.69 -14.73
C ASP A 27 -8.81 -5.39 -15.15
N ALA A 28 -8.51 -5.61 -16.43
CA ALA A 28 -7.13 -5.48 -16.91
C ALA A 28 -6.61 -4.05 -16.79
N ALA A 29 -7.43 -3.04 -17.13
CA ALA A 29 -7.03 -1.64 -17.11
C ALA A 29 -6.84 -1.14 -15.67
N ALA A 30 -7.77 -1.50 -14.78
CA ALA A 30 -7.69 -1.16 -13.37
C ALA A 30 -6.47 -1.81 -12.70
N PHE A 31 -6.15 -3.08 -13.03
CA PHE A 31 -4.93 -3.71 -12.53
C PHE A 31 -3.68 -2.99 -13.03
N GLU A 32 -3.63 -2.67 -14.32
CA GLU A 32 -2.48 -2.03 -14.95
C GLU A 32 -2.22 -0.62 -14.39
N ALA A 33 -3.27 0.10 -13.97
CA ALA A 33 -3.14 1.38 -13.29
C ALA A 33 -2.38 1.30 -11.95
N TYR A 34 -2.36 0.14 -11.28
CA TYR A 34 -1.57 -0.08 -10.05
C TYR A 34 -0.08 -0.36 -10.33
N LEU A 35 0.36 -0.41 -11.59
CA LEU A 35 1.76 -0.61 -11.97
C LEU A 35 2.52 0.71 -12.17
N THR A 36 1.88 1.85 -11.90
CA THR A 36 2.44 3.18 -12.11
C THR A 36 1.91 4.20 -11.09
N GLU A 37 2.66 5.28 -10.88
CA GLU A 37 2.19 6.49 -10.19
C GLU A 37 1.86 7.63 -11.18
N SER A 38 2.05 7.39 -12.48
CA SER A 38 1.80 8.36 -13.55
C SER A 38 0.31 8.51 -13.83
N ASP A 39 -0.14 9.75 -14.01
CA ASP A 39 -1.48 10.11 -14.50
C ASP A 39 -1.58 10.06 -16.03
N ALA A 40 -0.45 10.10 -16.75
CA ALA A 40 -0.39 9.88 -18.19
C ALA A 40 -0.70 8.42 -18.56
N PRO A 41 -1.09 8.12 -19.80
CA PRO A 41 -1.14 6.75 -20.30
C PRO A 41 0.27 6.17 -20.54
N ALA A 42 0.38 4.85 -20.67
CA ALA A 42 1.61 4.22 -21.15
C ALA A 42 2.01 4.75 -22.53
N ALA A 43 3.30 4.75 -22.84
CA ALA A 43 3.79 5.23 -24.13
C ALA A 43 3.17 4.43 -25.29
N PRO A 44 2.92 5.04 -26.46
CA PRO A 44 2.30 4.34 -27.59
C PRO A 44 3.01 3.02 -27.92
N GLY A 45 2.24 1.93 -27.98
CA GLY A 45 2.75 0.58 -28.25
C GLY A 45 3.35 -0.15 -27.05
N THR A 46 3.25 0.40 -25.84
CA THR A 46 3.73 -0.20 -24.58
C THR A 46 2.61 -0.38 -23.56
N SER A 47 2.91 -1.09 -22.47
CA SER A 47 2.03 -1.32 -21.32
C SER A 47 2.76 -0.98 -20.02
N TYR A 48 2.03 -0.70 -18.93
CA TYR A 48 2.66 -0.58 -17.61
C TYR A 48 3.23 -1.91 -17.08
N PHE A 49 2.92 -3.03 -17.73
CA PHE A 49 3.67 -4.29 -17.54
C PHE A 49 5.12 -4.22 -18.02
N ASP A 50 5.50 -3.20 -18.81
CA ASP A 50 6.86 -2.96 -19.29
C ASP A 50 7.66 -2.03 -18.35
N THR A 51 7.06 -1.52 -17.26
CA THR A 51 7.79 -0.79 -16.21
C THR A 51 8.62 -1.74 -15.35
N GLN A 52 9.57 -1.21 -14.57
CA GLN A 52 10.34 -2.03 -13.61
C GLN A 52 9.43 -2.77 -12.62
N LEU A 53 8.33 -2.14 -12.17
CA LEU A 53 7.33 -2.78 -11.33
C LEU A 53 6.58 -3.88 -12.08
N GLY A 54 6.16 -3.62 -13.33
CA GLY A 54 5.55 -4.63 -14.20
C GLY A 54 6.45 -5.85 -14.42
N PHE A 55 7.75 -5.63 -14.69
CA PHE A 55 8.75 -6.69 -14.80
C PHE A 55 8.90 -7.49 -13.50
N ALA A 56 8.93 -6.82 -12.34
CA ALA A 56 9.02 -7.48 -11.04
C ALA A 56 7.77 -8.33 -10.76
N VAL A 57 6.57 -7.81 -11.01
CA VAL A 57 5.31 -8.55 -10.88
C VAL A 57 5.34 -9.79 -11.76
N ARG A 58 5.69 -9.64 -13.04
CA ARG A 58 5.77 -10.76 -14.00
C ARG A 58 6.85 -11.78 -13.63
N ARG A 59 7.91 -11.39 -12.93
CA ARG A 59 8.94 -12.31 -12.44
C ARG A 59 8.49 -13.12 -11.23
N TRP A 60 7.95 -12.43 -10.21
CA TRP A 60 7.81 -12.99 -8.86
C TRP A 60 6.40 -13.51 -8.54
N CYS A 61 5.35 -12.90 -9.08
CA CYS A 61 3.97 -13.27 -8.73
C CYS A 61 3.45 -14.50 -9.48
N PRO A 62 3.63 -14.68 -10.81
CA PRO A 62 3.09 -15.83 -11.53
C PRO A 62 3.50 -17.21 -10.98
N PRO A 63 4.77 -17.44 -10.57
CA PRO A 63 5.16 -18.73 -9.97
C PRO A 63 4.36 -19.10 -8.73
N LEU A 64 3.98 -18.12 -7.90
CA LEU A 64 3.16 -18.32 -6.70
C LEU A 64 1.71 -18.69 -7.02
N LEU A 65 1.27 -18.49 -8.27
CA LEU A 65 -0.05 -18.82 -8.77
C LEU A 65 -0.05 -20.05 -9.71
N GLY A 66 1.10 -20.73 -9.82
CA GLY A 66 1.28 -21.93 -10.65
C GLY A 66 1.55 -21.63 -12.12
N LEU A 67 2.06 -20.44 -12.45
CA LEU A 67 2.42 -20.04 -13.81
C LEU A 67 3.94 -19.89 -13.99
N PRO A 68 4.47 -20.04 -15.21
CA PRO A 68 5.88 -19.73 -15.48
C PRO A 68 6.20 -18.25 -15.19
N PRO A 69 7.42 -17.92 -14.70
CA PRO A 69 7.86 -16.53 -14.61
C PRO A 69 7.84 -15.88 -16.00
N HIS A 70 7.49 -14.60 -16.04
CA HIS A 70 7.31 -13.80 -17.25
C HIS A 70 6.23 -14.28 -18.23
N CYS A 71 5.28 -15.13 -17.78
CA CYS A 71 4.13 -15.45 -18.59
C CYS A 71 3.44 -14.17 -19.11
N PRO A 72 2.74 -14.24 -20.26
CA PRO A 72 2.05 -13.08 -20.81
C PRO A 72 1.07 -12.45 -19.80
N PRO A 73 0.95 -11.11 -19.73
CA PRO A 73 0.07 -10.43 -18.77
C PRO A 73 -1.37 -10.95 -18.77
N GLU A 74 -1.95 -11.21 -19.94
CA GLU A 74 -3.31 -11.72 -20.09
C GLU A 74 -3.49 -13.09 -19.43
N ARG A 75 -2.48 -13.96 -19.51
CA ARG A 75 -2.49 -15.27 -18.83
C ARG A 75 -2.38 -15.12 -17.32
N TYR A 76 -1.56 -14.18 -16.85
CA TYR A 76 -1.45 -13.87 -15.42
C TYR A 76 -2.78 -13.35 -14.87
N LEU A 77 -3.42 -12.39 -15.55
CA LEU A 77 -4.69 -11.80 -15.14
C LEU A 77 -5.84 -12.82 -15.19
N ALA A 78 -5.90 -13.67 -16.21
CA ALA A 78 -6.87 -14.76 -16.27
C ALA A 78 -6.72 -15.72 -15.07
N ARG A 79 -5.49 -16.11 -14.75
CA ARG A 79 -5.23 -17.00 -13.60
C ARG A 79 -5.60 -16.36 -12.26
N ARG A 80 -5.41 -15.04 -12.11
CA ARG A 80 -5.85 -14.32 -10.91
C ARG A 80 -7.36 -14.41 -10.75
N ARG A 81 -8.13 -14.20 -11.83
CA ARG A 81 -9.60 -14.29 -11.82
C ARG A 81 -10.10 -15.71 -11.53
N GLU A 82 -9.45 -16.73 -12.09
CA GLU A 82 -9.77 -18.14 -11.81
C GLU A 82 -9.62 -18.50 -10.33
N LEU A 83 -8.59 -17.97 -9.67
CA LEU A 83 -8.31 -18.23 -8.25
C LEU A 83 -9.16 -17.39 -7.31
N GLY A 84 -9.51 -16.17 -7.74
CA GLY A 84 -10.20 -15.19 -6.92
C GLY A 84 -9.26 -14.33 -6.06
N ALA A 85 -9.63 -13.06 -5.86
CA ALA A 85 -8.79 -12.02 -5.27
C ALA A 85 -8.35 -12.36 -3.85
N ALA A 86 -9.25 -12.93 -3.05
CA ALA A 86 -8.92 -13.32 -1.67
C ALA A 86 -7.81 -14.39 -1.62
N GLU A 87 -7.86 -15.37 -2.52
CA GLU A 87 -6.87 -16.45 -2.57
C GLU A 87 -5.54 -15.96 -3.14
N VAL A 88 -5.60 -15.15 -4.19
CA VAL A 88 -4.39 -14.54 -4.78
C VAL A 88 -3.68 -13.65 -3.75
N THR A 89 -4.42 -12.77 -3.06
CA THR A 89 -3.90 -11.91 -2.00
C THR A 89 -3.24 -12.73 -0.89
N ARG A 90 -3.91 -13.78 -0.42
CA ARG A 90 -3.37 -14.68 0.61
C ARG A 90 -2.04 -15.30 0.19
N ARG A 91 -1.97 -15.87 -1.02
CA ARG A 91 -0.75 -16.52 -1.53
C ARG A 91 0.41 -15.54 -1.67
N LEU A 92 0.16 -14.38 -2.25
CA LEU A 92 1.19 -13.38 -2.50
C LEU A 92 1.71 -12.76 -1.20
N LEU A 93 0.82 -12.36 -0.28
CA LEU A 93 1.23 -11.79 1.00
C LEU A 93 2.01 -12.78 1.87
N ARG A 94 1.58 -14.04 1.92
CA ARG A 94 2.30 -15.08 2.69
C ARG A 94 3.66 -15.40 2.13
N ALA A 95 3.84 -15.29 0.82
CA ALA A 95 5.13 -15.50 0.17
C ALA A 95 6.10 -14.32 0.35
N ALA A 96 5.62 -13.13 0.74
CA ALA A 96 6.45 -11.93 0.87
C ALA A 96 7.42 -11.99 2.07
N GLY A 97 7.19 -12.87 3.05
CA GLY A 97 8.03 -12.99 4.25
C GLY A 97 7.90 -11.81 5.22
N ILE A 98 6.85 -10.99 5.06
CA ILE A 98 6.51 -9.88 5.96
C ILE A 98 5.66 -10.42 7.11
N THR A 99 6.07 -10.09 8.33
CA THR A 99 5.44 -10.57 9.57
C THR A 99 4.66 -9.47 10.31
N GLU A 100 5.00 -8.22 10.04
CA GLU A 100 4.33 -7.05 10.61
C GLU A 100 4.18 -5.95 9.56
N PHE A 101 2.98 -5.38 9.47
CA PHE A 101 2.63 -4.30 8.57
C PHE A 101 2.23 -3.04 9.37
N LEU A 102 2.83 -1.90 9.05
CA LEU A 102 2.37 -0.60 9.53
C LEU A 102 1.60 0.08 8.41
N VAL A 103 0.27 0.09 8.54
CA VAL A 103 -0.67 0.36 7.46
C VAL A 103 -1.19 1.79 7.56
N ASP A 104 -0.85 2.64 6.60
CA ASP A 104 -1.46 3.97 6.43
C ASP A 104 -2.88 3.82 5.89
N THR A 105 -3.86 4.09 6.76
CA THR A 105 -5.30 4.00 6.49
C THR A 105 -5.87 5.26 5.84
N GLY A 106 -5.03 6.26 5.56
CA GLY A 106 -5.41 7.51 4.93
C GLY A 106 -5.48 7.49 3.40
N LEU A 107 -5.10 6.39 2.74
CA LEU A 107 -5.25 6.26 1.29
C LEU A 107 -6.71 5.91 0.96
N PRO A 108 -7.41 6.69 0.10
CA PRO A 108 -8.78 6.41 -0.26
C PRO A 108 -8.89 5.15 -1.13
N GLY A 109 -10.08 4.54 -1.13
CA GLY A 109 -10.40 3.40 -1.99
C GLY A 109 -10.92 2.20 -1.22
N HIS A 110 -11.30 1.16 -1.95
CA HIS A 110 -11.83 -0.08 -1.39
C HIS A 110 -10.68 -1.01 -0.97
N LEU A 111 -9.90 -0.60 0.03
CA LEU A 111 -8.69 -1.28 0.49
C LEU A 111 -8.93 -2.03 1.81
N THR A 112 -8.30 -3.19 1.99
CA THR A 112 -8.32 -3.95 3.25
C THR A 112 -7.92 -3.09 4.45
N SER A 113 -8.62 -3.26 5.56
CA SER A 113 -8.22 -2.76 6.87
C SER A 113 -6.92 -3.43 7.34
N PRO A 114 -6.22 -2.87 8.35
CA PRO A 114 -5.05 -3.52 8.94
C PRO A 114 -5.36 -4.96 9.39
N ARG A 115 -6.53 -5.18 10.01
CA ARG A 115 -6.96 -6.50 10.46
C ARG A 115 -7.08 -7.50 9.30
N GLU A 116 -7.81 -7.14 8.25
CA GLU A 116 -7.99 -8.02 7.08
C GLU A 116 -6.65 -8.33 6.38
N LEU A 117 -5.75 -7.33 6.31
CA LEU A 117 -4.41 -7.50 5.75
C LEU A 117 -3.59 -8.51 6.58
N ALA A 118 -3.60 -8.37 7.90
CA ALA A 118 -2.92 -9.27 8.83
C ALA A 118 -3.44 -10.71 8.70
N GLU A 119 -4.77 -10.89 8.64
CA GLU A 119 -5.42 -12.20 8.46
C GLU A 119 -5.00 -12.86 7.13
N ALA A 120 -4.98 -12.09 6.03
CA ALA A 120 -4.56 -12.58 4.72
C ALA A 120 -3.08 -12.99 4.70
N ALA A 121 -2.20 -12.14 5.26
CA ALA A 121 -0.77 -12.35 5.33
C ALA A 121 -0.33 -13.43 6.34
N GLY A 122 -1.17 -13.73 7.34
CA GLY A 122 -0.78 -14.61 8.45
C GLY A 122 0.23 -13.95 9.40
N GLY A 123 0.13 -12.64 9.58
CA GLY A 123 1.03 -11.83 10.41
C GLY A 123 0.26 -10.87 11.32
N THR A 124 0.87 -9.74 11.64
CA THR A 124 0.27 -8.67 12.44
C THR A 124 0.21 -7.37 11.63
N ALA A 125 -0.71 -6.48 11.98
CA ALA A 125 -0.76 -5.15 11.40
C ALA A 125 -1.18 -4.11 12.44
N ARG A 126 -0.58 -2.92 12.33
CA ARG A 126 -0.91 -1.75 13.16
C ARG A 126 -1.20 -0.55 12.27
N GLU A 127 -2.05 0.35 12.74
CA GLU A 127 -2.45 1.54 11.99
C GLU A 127 -1.38 2.64 12.04
N ILE A 128 -1.14 3.26 10.90
CA ILE A 128 -0.52 4.57 10.76
C ILE A 128 -1.64 5.58 10.47
N VAL A 129 -1.75 6.63 11.28
CA VAL A 129 -2.76 7.68 11.09
C VAL A 129 -2.20 8.79 10.19
N ARG A 130 -2.93 9.09 9.11
CA ARG A 130 -2.62 10.21 8.21
C ARG A 130 -3.13 11.52 8.80
N LEU A 131 -2.21 12.47 9.02
CA LEU A 131 -2.52 13.75 9.65
C LEU A 131 -3.46 14.62 8.82
N GLU A 132 -3.34 14.59 7.49
CA GLU A 132 -4.19 15.40 6.61
C GLU A 132 -5.65 14.94 6.67
N HIS A 133 -5.92 13.63 6.63
CA HIS A 133 -7.28 13.12 6.76
C HIS A 133 -7.85 13.39 8.16
N LEU A 134 -7.02 13.33 9.21
CA LEU A 134 -7.44 13.75 10.54
C LEU A 134 -7.83 15.24 10.56
N ALA A 135 -7.03 16.10 9.93
CA ALA A 135 -7.29 17.53 9.82
C ALA A 135 -8.56 17.82 9.01
N GLU A 136 -8.78 17.14 7.88
CA GLU A 136 -9.98 17.27 7.05
C GLU A 136 -11.26 16.97 7.87
N ARG A 137 -11.29 15.84 8.59
CA ARG A 137 -12.44 15.49 9.45
C ARG A 137 -12.70 16.51 10.56
N VAL A 138 -11.63 17.06 11.13
CA VAL A 138 -11.77 18.10 12.17
C VAL A 138 -12.27 19.42 11.54
N ALA A 139 -11.78 19.76 10.35
CA ALA A 139 -12.21 20.95 9.62
C ALA A 139 -13.70 20.91 9.29
N ASP A 140 -14.23 19.75 8.87
CA ASP A 140 -15.66 19.56 8.55
C ASP A 140 -16.61 19.91 9.70
N THR A 141 -16.13 19.87 10.95
CA THR A 141 -16.94 20.14 12.15
C THR A 141 -16.57 21.45 12.86
N SER A 142 -15.52 22.13 12.40
CA SER A 142 -14.99 23.35 13.01
C SER A 142 -15.57 24.61 12.36
N ARG A 143 -15.92 25.62 13.17
CA ARG A 143 -16.49 26.89 12.66
C ARG A 143 -15.49 28.03 12.59
N THR A 144 -14.37 27.90 13.30
CA THR A 144 -13.32 28.92 13.41
C THR A 144 -11.95 28.25 13.40
N THR A 145 -10.90 29.02 13.07
CA THR A 145 -9.52 28.55 13.12
C THR A 145 -9.12 28.10 14.53
N ASP A 146 -9.52 28.83 15.57
CA ASP A 146 -9.19 28.46 16.96
C ASP A 146 -9.86 27.15 17.36
N SER A 147 -11.16 26.97 17.03
CA SER A 147 -11.85 25.70 17.27
C SER A 147 -11.24 24.53 16.50
N PHE A 148 -10.74 24.79 15.29
CA PHE A 148 -10.04 23.79 14.48
C PHE A 148 -8.73 23.37 15.13
N LEU A 149 -7.87 24.34 15.52
CA LEU A 149 -6.58 24.05 16.14
C LEU A 149 -6.72 23.29 17.46
N ALA A 150 -7.67 23.69 18.31
CA ALA A 150 -7.94 23.00 19.57
C ALA A 150 -8.46 21.57 19.34
N SER A 151 -9.38 21.39 18.39
CA SER A 151 -9.95 20.07 18.08
C SER A 151 -8.93 19.15 17.41
N LEU A 152 -8.06 19.69 16.57
CA LEU A 152 -7.00 18.93 15.92
C LEU A 152 -5.95 18.44 16.92
N ASP A 153 -5.51 19.29 17.86
CA ASP A 153 -4.61 18.90 18.95
C ASP A 153 -5.22 17.75 19.79
N GLY A 154 -6.51 17.86 20.14
CA GLY A 154 -7.25 16.78 20.81
C GLY A 154 -7.32 15.50 19.98
N ALA A 155 -7.65 15.62 18.69
CA ALA A 155 -7.77 14.47 17.79
C ALA A 155 -6.44 13.74 17.57
N VAL A 156 -5.32 14.47 17.48
CA VAL A 156 -3.97 13.90 17.37
C VAL A 156 -3.61 13.15 18.65
N ARG A 157 -3.88 13.74 19.84
CA ARG A 157 -3.64 13.06 21.12
C ARG A 157 -4.46 11.79 21.27
N GLU A 158 -5.73 11.81 20.85
CA GLU A 158 -6.57 10.62 20.90
C GLU A 158 -6.06 9.54 19.96
N ALA A 159 -5.72 9.89 18.71
CA ALA A 159 -5.14 8.95 17.75
C ALA A 159 -3.83 8.33 18.25
N ALA A 160 -2.99 9.10 18.94
CA ALA A 160 -1.71 8.63 19.48
C ALA A 160 -1.83 7.52 20.53
N ARG A 161 -3.03 7.30 21.12
CA ARG A 161 -3.26 6.20 22.07
C ARG A 161 -3.18 4.81 21.42
N THR A 162 -3.47 4.71 20.12
CA THR A 162 -3.54 3.42 19.41
C THR A 162 -2.71 3.36 18.14
N ALA A 163 -2.43 4.50 17.50
CA ALA A 163 -1.64 4.55 16.29
C ALA A 163 -0.19 4.10 16.55
N ALA A 164 0.35 3.28 15.66
CA ALA A 164 1.76 2.89 15.71
C ALA A 164 2.69 4.02 15.21
N ALA A 165 2.19 4.87 14.30
CA ALA A 165 2.89 6.04 13.80
C ALA A 165 1.92 7.04 13.18
N PHE A 166 2.45 8.21 12.79
CA PHE A 166 1.75 9.21 11.99
C PHE A 166 2.43 9.40 10.63
N LYS A 167 1.64 9.72 9.61
CA LYS A 167 2.12 10.07 8.26
C LYS A 167 1.60 11.45 7.86
N SER A 168 2.46 12.22 7.19
CA SER A 168 2.07 13.42 6.46
C SER A 168 2.38 13.28 4.98
N VAL A 169 1.46 13.75 4.14
CA VAL A 169 1.65 13.92 2.68
C VAL A 169 1.92 15.38 2.29
N ALA A 170 2.36 16.22 3.22
CA ALA A 170 2.67 17.62 2.97
C ALA A 170 3.60 17.84 1.75
N ALA A 171 4.50 16.91 1.44
CA ALA A 171 5.34 16.96 0.25
C ALA A 171 4.52 17.01 -1.05
N TYR A 172 3.44 16.23 -1.14
CA TYR A 172 2.52 16.21 -2.29
C TYR A 172 1.68 17.48 -2.36
N ALA A 173 1.37 18.11 -1.22
CA ALA A 173 0.54 19.30 -1.17
C ALA A 173 1.32 20.62 -1.31
N THR A 174 2.58 20.67 -0.88
CA THR A 174 3.34 21.93 -0.69
C THR A 174 4.73 21.96 -1.33
N ALA A 175 5.09 20.93 -2.11
CA ALA A 175 6.38 20.82 -2.81
C ALA A 175 7.62 21.03 -1.90
N TRP A 176 7.52 20.63 -0.63
CA TRP A 176 8.58 20.77 0.39
C TRP A 176 8.99 22.21 0.73
N THR A 177 8.15 23.21 0.44
CA THR A 177 8.45 24.63 0.77
C THR A 177 8.19 24.98 2.24
N TRP A 178 8.01 23.98 3.11
CA TRP A 178 7.75 24.21 4.53
C TRP A 178 8.90 24.99 5.18
N ARG A 179 8.60 26.22 5.58
CA ARG A 179 9.42 27.02 6.48
C ARG A 179 8.73 27.03 7.84
N PRO A 180 9.42 26.68 8.93
CA PRO A 180 8.84 26.87 10.25
C PRO A 180 8.45 28.35 10.40
N PRO A 181 7.28 28.66 10.99
CA PRO A 181 6.99 30.04 11.37
C PRO A 181 8.11 30.55 12.27
N ARG A 182 8.49 31.84 12.12
CA ARG A 182 9.50 32.43 12.99
C ARG A 182 9.02 32.25 14.45
N PRO A 183 9.89 31.82 15.38
CA PRO A 183 9.51 31.73 16.79
C PRO A 183 8.95 33.08 17.23
N ARG A 184 7.84 33.03 17.96
CA ARG A 184 7.27 34.22 18.61
C ARG A 184 8.15 34.67 19.77
#